data_AF-X0RQ69-F1
#
_entry.id   AF-X0RQ69-F1
#
_cell.length_a   1.000
_cell.length_b   1.000
_cell.length_c   1.000
_cell.angle_alpha   90.00
_cell.angle_beta   90.00
_cell.angle_gamma   90.00
#
_symmetry.space_group_name_H-M   'P 1'
#
loop_
_entity.id
_entity.type
_entity.pdbx_description
1 polymer ?
#
loop_
_entity_poly.entity_id
_entity_poly.type
_entity_poly.pdbx_seq_one_letter_code
_entity_poly.pdbx_strand_id
1 'polypeptide(L)'
;MARIHNIETIITRSETEALLLEQNLIKEHRPPYNVLLRDDKSYLYVFISADKPYPRLAYGRGKGNHQKGRFFGPFPSAHAAKETLVLMQKMFQMRQCTNTFF
;
A
#
# COMPACT_ATOMS: atom_id res chain seq x y z
N MET A 1 -31.00 -20.19 -17.50
CA MET A 1 -30.75 -19.71 -16.11
C MET A 1 -29.86 -18.47 -16.21
N ALA A 2 -30.31 -17.33 -15.66
CA ALA A 2 -29.50 -16.12 -15.61
C ALA A 2 -28.33 -16.30 -14.63
N ARG A 3 -27.14 -15.78 -14.97
CA ARG A 3 -25.93 -15.90 -14.12
C ARG A 3 -25.80 -14.78 -13.08
N ILE A 4 -26.60 -13.72 -13.21
CA ILE A 4 -26.62 -12.57 -12.30
C ILE A 4 -28.06 -12.40 -11.82
N HIS A 5 -28.25 -12.42 -10.49
CA HIS A 5 -29.56 -12.30 -9.85
C HIS A 5 -29.71 -10.99 -9.06
N ASN A 6 -28.60 -10.41 -8.60
CA ASN A 6 -28.58 -9.16 -7.83
C ASN A 6 -27.31 -8.36 -8.17
N ILE A 7 -27.37 -7.04 -7.97
CA ILE A 7 -26.23 -6.12 -8.11
C ILE A 7 -26.24 -5.18 -6.90
N GLU A 8 -25.08 -5.03 -6.27
CA GLU A 8 -24.86 -4.16 -5.11
C GLU A 8 -23.77 -3.15 -5.42
N THR A 9 -23.83 -1.97 -4.78
CA THR A 9 -22.84 -0.91 -4.92
C THR A 9 -22.41 -0.37 -3.57
N ILE A 10 -21.14 0.01 -3.45
CA ILE A 10 -20.57 0.58 -2.23
C ILE A 10 -19.99 1.95 -2.57
N ILE A 11 -20.45 2.99 -1.87
CA ILE A 11 -19.99 4.36 -2.08
C ILE A 11 -18.67 4.58 -1.34
N THR A 12 -17.67 5.11 -2.04
CA THR A 12 -16.37 5.51 -1.49
C THR A 12 -16.14 7.01 -1.65
N ARG A 13 -15.18 7.57 -0.91
CA ARG A 13 -14.92 9.02 -0.87
C ARG A 13 -13.96 9.48 -1.98
N SER A 14 -13.22 8.56 -2.59
CA SER A 14 -12.29 8.85 -3.68
C SER A 14 -12.09 7.63 -4.57
N GLU A 15 -11.58 7.89 -5.79
CA GLU A 15 -11.17 6.84 -6.72
C GLU A 15 -10.13 5.89 -6.11
N THR A 16 -9.19 6.42 -5.33
CA THR A 16 -8.18 5.59 -4.65
C THR A 16 -8.83 4.64 -3.64
N GLU A 17 -9.79 5.13 -2.86
CA GLU A 17 -10.52 4.27 -1.92
C GLU A 17 -11.37 3.22 -2.64
N ALA A 18 -11.99 3.57 -3.78
CA ALA A 18 -12.71 2.62 -4.62
C ALA A 18 -11.80 1.48 -5.12
N LEU A 19 -10.62 1.82 -5.64
CA LEU A 19 -9.64 0.84 -6.12
C LEU A 19 -9.14 -0.08 -4.99
N LEU A 20 -8.91 0.48 -3.81
CA LEU A 20 -8.52 -0.30 -2.63
C LEU A 20 -9.63 -1.27 -2.22
N LEU A 21 -10.88 -0.80 -2.18
CA LEU A 21 -12.04 -1.62 -1.85
C LEU A 21 -12.22 -2.77 -2.86
N GLU A 22 -12.17 -2.46 -4.16
CA GLU A 22 -12.29 -3.45 -5.23
C GLU A 22 -11.23 -4.55 -5.08
N GLN A 23 -9.96 -4.16 -4.92
CA GLN A 23 -8.89 -5.13 -4.77
C GLN A 23 -9.07 -6.01 -3.51
N ASN A 24 -9.56 -5.44 -2.40
CA ASN A 24 -9.85 -6.21 -1.19
C ASN A 24 -10.97 -7.24 -1.43
N LEU A 25 -12.08 -6.83 -2.06
CA LEU A 25 -13.20 -7.72 -2.37
C LEU A 25 -12.81 -8.84 -3.34
N ILE A 26 -11.99 -8.54 -4.36
CA ILE A 26 -11.48 -9.54 -5.30
C ILE A 26 -10.61 -10.57 -4.57
N LYS A 27 -9.75 -10.12 -3.64
CA LYS A 27 -8.87 -11.01 -2.86
C LYS A 27 -9.65 -11.88 -1.88
N GLU A 28 -10.68 -11.32 -1.25
CA GLU A 28 -11.54 -12.01 -0.30
C GLU A 28 -12.43 -13.05 -0.98
N HIS A 29 -13.15 -12.67 -2.04
CA HIS A 29 -14.16 -13.53 -2.66
C HIS A 29 -13.64 -14.35 -3.85
N ARG A 30 -12.48 -14.00 -4.40
CA ARG A 30 -11.87 -14.62 -5.61
C ARG A 30 -12.89 -14.98 -6.70
N PRO A 31 -13.72 -14.01 -7.15
CA PRO A 31 -14.80 -14.27 -8.09
C PRO A 31 -14.25 -14.84 -9.41
N PRO A 32 -14.96 -15.80 -10.04
CA PRO A 32 -14.44 -16.55 -11.18
C PRO A 32 -14.21 -15.68 -12.42
N TYR A 33 -14.92 -14.56 -12.53
CA TYR A 33 -14.85 -13.65 -13.68
C TYR A 33 -13.77 -12.56 -13.54
N ASN A 34 -13.18 -12.36 -12.36
CA ASN A 34 -12.07 -11.41 -12.21
C ASN A 34 -10.76 -12.09 -12.63
N VAL A 35 -10.07 -11.47 -13.59
CA VAL A 35 -8.73 -11.88 -14.05
C VAL A 35 -7.64 -11.01 -13.41
N LEU A 36 -7.91 -9.72 -13.26
CA LEU A 36 -7.01 -8.75 -12.64
C LEU A 36 -7.13 -8.77 -11.11
N LEU A 37 -6.10 -8.23 -10.44
CA LEU A 37 -6.06 -8.01 -8.98
C LEU A 37 -6.19 -9.28 -8.12
N ARG A 38 -6.06 -10.47 -8.73
CA ARG A 38 -6.07 -11.77 -8.06
C ARG A 38 -4.76 -12.11 -7.35
N ASP A 39 -3.68 -11.36 -7.63
CA ASP A 39 -2.37 -11.66 -7.07
C ASP A 39 -2.30 -11.31 -5.58
N ASP A 40 -1.64 -12.17 -4.81
CA ASP A 40 -1.59 -12.05 -3.35
C ASP A 40 -0.61 -10.98 -2.86
N LYS A 41 -0.14 -10.07 -3.73
CA LYS A 41 0.79 -9.03 -3.31
C LYS A 41 0.09 -8.07 -2.36
N SER A 42 0.62 -7.95 -1.15
CA SER A 42 0.14 -6.95 -0.19
C SER A 42 0.44 -5.54 -0.69
N TYR A 43 -0.37 -4.58 -0.25
CA TYR A 43 -0.16 -3.16 -0.57
C TYR A 43 1.22 -2.68 -0.12
N LEU A 44 1.73 -1.71 -0.86
CA LEU A 44 2.95 -1.02 -0.50
C LEU A 44 2.63 0.07 0.51
N TYR A 45 3.53 0.20 1.47
CA TYR A 45 3.53 1.26 2.46
C TYR A 45 4.88 1.93 2.45
N VAL A 46 4.88 3.24 2.68
CA VAL A 46 6.07 4.00 3.03
C VAL A 46 6.15 4.05 4.55
N PHE A 47 7.28 3.67 5.11
CA PHE A 47 7.54 3.63 6.54
C PHE A 47 8.58 4.68 6.91
N ILE A 48 8.29 5.45 7.95
CA ILE A 48 9.22 6.38 8.57
C ILE A 48 9.55 5.85 9.96
N SER A 49 10.82 5.51 10.18
CA SER A 49 11.28 4.99 11.47
C SER A 49 11.35 6.10 12.53
N ALA A 50 11.04 5.74 13.77
CA ALA A 50 11.09 6.63 14.93
C ALA A 50 12.00 6.07 16.04
N ASP A 51 12.88 5.14 15.68
CA ASP A 51 13.79 4.43 16.59
C ASP A 51 15.08 5.20 16.89
N LYS A 52 15.50 6.11 16.01
CA LYS A 52 16.77 6.87 16.12
C LYS A 52 16.53 8.37 15.91
N PRO A 53 17.47 9.24 16.35
CA PRO A 53 17.39 10.70 16.15
C PRO A 53 17.24 11.11 14.68
N TYR A 54 17.76 10.29 13.76
CA TYR A 54 17.64 10.48 12.32
C TYR A 54 16.67 9.44 11.73
N PRO A 55 15.46 9.84 11.34
CA PRO A 55 14.46 8.91 10.83
C PRO A 55 14.88 8.33 9.49
N ARG A 56 14.62 7.03 9.29
CA ARG A 56 14.81 6.35 8.00
C ARG A 56 13.49 6.27 7.26
N LEU A 57 13.52 6.63 5.98
CA LEU A 57 12.47 6.30 5.03
C LEU A 57 12.72 4.92 4.42
N ALA A 58 11.72 4.05 4.49
CA ALA A 58 11.70 2.76 3.81
C ALA A 58 10.36 2.59 3.09
N TYR A 59 10.29 1.67 2.14
CA TYR A 59 9.02 1.22 1.59
C TYR A 59 9.01 -0.31 1.52
N GLY A 60 7.86 -0.90 1.72
CA GLY A 60 7.72 -2.35 1.81
C GLY A 60 6.28 -2.79 1.68
N ARG A 61 6.07 -4.09 1.45
CA ARG A 61 4.73 -4.67 1.42
C ARG A 61 4.28 -5.03 2.82
N GLY A 62 3.04 -4.65 3.16
CA GLY A 62 2.44 -4.87 4.47
C GLY A 62 2.93 -3.88 5.54
N LYS A 63 2.17 -3.82 6.65
CA LYS A 63 2.60 -3.12 7.87
C LYS A 63 3.37 -4.11 8.73
N GLY A 64 4.67 -3.90 8.90
CA GLY A 64 5.45 -4.71 9.83
C GLY A 64 5.06 -4.36 11.26
N ASN A 65 4.42 -5.28 11.98
CA ASN A 65 3.93 -5.05 13.36
C ASN A 65 5.04 -4.77 14.38
N HIS A 66 6.31 -5.01 14.03
CA HIS A 66 7.45 -4.93 14.95
C HIS A 66 8.34 -3.70 14.75
N GLN A 67 7.94 -2.72 13.92
CA GLN A 67 8.76 -1.54 13.65
C GLN A 67 8.19 -0.28 14.34
N LYS A 68 9.01 0.35 15.20
CA LYS A 68 8.66 1.64 15.83
C LYS A 68 8.74 2.76 14.79
N GLY A 69 7.59 3.29 14.39
CA GLY A 69 7.51 4.37 13.41
C GLY A 69 6.09 4.55 12.85
N ARG A 70 5.99 5.33 11.77
CA ARG A 70 4.71 5.63 11.10
C ARG A 70 4.68 5.02 9.71
N PHE A 71 3.56 4.40 9.37
CA PHE A 71 3.28 3.87 8.03
C PHE A 71 2.34 4.81 7.29
N PHE A 72 2.67 5.11 6.04
CA PHE A 72 1.91 5.90 5.09
C PHE A 72 1.51 5.00 3.91
N GLY A 73 0.29 5.15 3.43
CA GLY A 73 -0.35 4.25 2.46
C GLY A 73 -1.68 3.70 2.99
N PRO A 74 -2.27 2.67 2.35
CA PRO A 74 -1.72 1.83 1.29
C PRO A 74 -1.60 2.53 -0.06
N PHE A 75 -0.50 2.26 -0.78
CA PHE A 75 -0.30 2.75 -2.14
C PHE A 75 -0.82 1.72 -3.17
N PRO A 76 -1.61 2.16 -4.16
CA PRO A 76 -2.19 1.27 -5.18
C PRO A 76 -1.13 0.72 -6.15
N SER A 77 -0.01 1.43 -6.34
CA SER A 77 1.08 0.99 -7.22
C SER A 77 2.45 1.21 -6.59
N ALA A 78 3.43 0.42 -7.04
CA ALA A 78 4.83 0.59 -6.63
C ALA A 78 5.44 1.89 -7.11
N HIS A 79 4.97 2.38 -8.25
CA HIS A 79 5.40 3.64 -8.81
C HIS A 79 4.99 4.80 -7.90
N ALA A 80 3.71 4.89 -7.52
CA ALA A 80 3.20 5.94 -6.64
C ALA A 80 3.90 5.96 -5.26
N ALA A 81 4.15 4.77 -4.70
CA ALA A 81 4.92 4.65 -3.46
C ALA A 81 6.36 5.18 -3.61
N LYS A 82 7.02 4.85 -4.72
CA LYS A 82 8.40 5.27 -5.00
C LYS A 82 8.49 6.78 -5.25
N GLU A 83 7.58 7.36 -6.03
CA GLU A 83 7.54 8.80 -6.26
C GLU A 83 7.34 9.58 -4.95
N THR A 84 6.39 9.13 -4.13
CA THR A 84 6.14 9.73 -2.80
C THR A 84 7.39 9.68 -1.93
N LEU A 85 8.09 8.53 -1.92
CA LEU A 85 9.32 8.36 -1.16
C LEU A 85 10.43 9.29 -1.66
N VAL A 86 10.64 9.40 -2.98
CA VAL A 86 11.64 10.30 -3.57
C VAL A 86 11.32 11.76 -3.25
N LEU A 87 10.05 12.15 -3.32
CA LEU A 87 9.59 13.49 -2.98
C LEU A 87 9.88 13.82 -1.51
N MET A 88 9.51 12.94 -0.59
CA MET A 88 9.79 13.11 0.84
C MET A 88 11.29 13.19 1.13
N GLN A 89 12.10 12.36 0.46
CA GLN A 89 13.56 12.40 0.61
C GLN A 89 14.14 13.76 0.17
N LYS A 90 13.65 14.33 -0.93
CA LYS A 90 14.09 15.64 -1.43
C LYS A 90 13.66 16.78 -0.51
N MET A 91 12.42 16.77 -0.03
CA MET A 91 11.88 17.86 0.80
C MET A 91 12.50 17.91 2.19
N PHE A 92 12.77 16.75 2.79
CA PHE A 92 13.19 16.66 4.19
C PHE A 92 14.66 16.24 4.37
N GLN A 93 15.43 16.13 3.28
CA GLN A 93 16.84 15.69 3.26
C GLN A 93 17.08 14.44 4.13
N MET A 94 16.14 13.50 4.09
CA MET A 94 16.17 12.31 4.94
C MET A 94 17.22 11.30 4.48
N ARG A 95 17.78 10.56 5.45
CA ARG A 95 18.81 9.55 5.21
C ARG A 95 18.28 8.41 4.32
N GLN A 96 19.01 8.07 3.27
CA GLN A 96 18.70 6.93 2.39
C GLN A 96 19.36 5.62 2.83
N CYS A 97 20.37 5.71 3.70
CA CYS A 97 21.17 4.57 4.13
C CYS A 97 20.36 3.57 4.95
N THR A 98 20.43 2.29 4.58
CA THR A 98 20.04 1.16 5.43
C THR A 98 20.93 1.12 6.67
N ASN A 99 20.42 0.61 7.80
CA ASN A 99 21.27 0.28 8.96
C ASN A 99 22.07 -1.00 8.65
N THR A 100 22.86 -1.01 7.58
CA THR A 100 23.79 -2.10 7.30
C THR A 100 24.96 -1.91 8.26
N PHE A 101 24.93 -2.59 9.39
CA PHE A 101 26.06 -2.70 10.31
C PHE A 101 27.05 -3.75 9.78
N PHE A 102 28.35 -3.51 9.98
CA PHE A 102 29.40 -4.53 9.94
C PHE A 102 29.26 -5.48 11.13
#